data_AF-A0A831XA45-F1
#
_entry.id   AF-A0A831XA45-F1
#
_cell.length_a   1.000
_cell.length_b   1.000
_cell.length_c   1.000
_cell.angle_alpha   90.00
_cell.angle_beta   90.00
_cell.angle_gamma   90.00
#
_symmetry.space_group_name_H-M   'P 1'
#
loop_
_entity.id
_entity.type
_entity.pdbx_description
1 polymer ?
#
loop_
_entity_poly.entity_id
_entity_poly.type
_entity_poly.pdbx_seq_one_letter_code
_entity_poly.pdbx_strand_id
1 'polypeptide(L)'
;MIPMMYSLIYVFILGHLISSFCLQGRNWFQDSFKSYVSYNFIVQFIVTALLLYTLFELDRTLIIATLVIACLHSIVGFPIRSNLFARESRIVLFVGTQCLHMLIIFTCYYYLVQPYSIRSFIGSLYEFFFVQEWTLVNAERIIGFGITGVVLLFCCSEFINHLFVDLKRTPDRTKTLRKKYPLHQDNQSQISANQVAASIDTPGISRQGLEMLGYNIKGFSVEETIEITTKLSDSNKELKHKFVKSTMDNSVVSARKGTYIGMLERLLIVILVVKGAYTAIAFVGALKTLTRFKQFDEKDFAEEYLIGTMISALFALICGHVLLKII
;
A
#
# COMPACT_ATOMS: atom_id res chain seq x y z
N MET A 1 -10.28 37.04 -7.85
CA MET A 1 -9.34 36.07 -8.45
C MET A 1 -8.53 35.30 -7.38
N ILE A 2 -9.04 35.16 -6.14
CA ILE A 2 -8.36 34.55 -4.99
C ILE A 2 -8.77 33.06 -4.74
N PRO A 3 -10.00 32.59 -5.03
CA PRO A 3 -10.40 31.20 -4.73
C PRO A 3 -9.60 30.15 -5.51
N MET A 4 -9.30 30.43 -6.78
CA MET A 4 -8.64 29.50 -7.72
C MET A 4 -7.19 29.13 -7.34
N MET A 5 -6.59 29.83 -6.36
CA MET A 5 -5.18 29.69 -6.01
C MET A 5 -4.97 28.63 -4.92
N TYR A 6 -5.89 28.51 -3.97
CA TYR A 6 -5.85 27.49 -2.90
C TYR A 6 -6.18 26.09 -3.43
N SER A 7 -6.91 25.98 -4.54
CA SER A 7 -7.27 24.70 -5.15
C SER A 7 -6.07 23.93 -5.72
N LEU A 8 -5.01 24.61 -6.15
CA LEU A 8 -3.87 23.98 -6.83
C LEU A 8 -3.09 23.03 -5.92
N ILE A 9 -2.90 23.36 -4.65
CA ILE A 9 -2.16 22.47 -3.74
C ILE A 9 -2.90 21.15 -3.51
N TYR A 10 -4.24 21.19 -3.48
CA TYR A 10 -5.06 19.99 -3.36
C TYR A 10 -4.94 19.08 -4.59
N VAL A 11 -4.69 19.63 -5.79
CA VAL A 11 -4.40 18.81 -6.98
C VAL A 11 -3.08 18.06 -6.83
N PHE A 12 -2.02 18.70 -6.34
CA PHE A 12 -0.74 18.03 -6.09
C PHE A 12 -0.87 16.94 -5.02
N ILE A 13 -1.63 17.21 -3.95
CA ILE A 13 -1.94 16.22 -2.92
C ILE A 13 -2.71 15.04 -3.51
N LEU A 14 -3.77 15.30 -4.29
CA LEU A 14 -4.56 14.27 -4.94
C LEU A 14 -3.73 13.42 -5.92
N GLY A 15 -2.90 14.07 -6.74
CA GLY A 15 -1.99 13.40 -7.67
C GLY A 15 -1.00 12.47 -6.96
N HIS A 16 -0.42 12.94 -5.85
CA HIS A 16 0.42 12.12 -4.97
C HIS A 16 -0.33 10.91 -4.39
N LEU A 17 -1.54 11.12 -3.88
CA LEU A 17 -2.34 10.05 -3.28
C LEU A 17 -2.68 8.97 -4.31
N ILE A 18 -3.15 9.36 -5.50
CA ILE A 18 -3.50 8.42 -6.57
C ILE A 18 -2.26 7.64 -7.03
N SER A 19 -1.15 8.33 -7.26
CA SER A 19 0.11 7.70 -7.67
C SER A 19 0.63 6.71 -6.63
N SER A 20 0.65 7.10 -5.35
CA SER A 20 1.25 6.30 -4.28
C SER A 20 0.37 5.14 -3.79
N PHE A 21 -0.96 5.27 -3.88
CA PHE A 21 -1.87 4.28 -3.31
C PHE A 21 -2.67 3.49 -4.34
N CYS A 22 -3.05 4.11 -5.47
CA CYS A 22 -3.84 3.43 -6.49
C CYS A 22 -2.95 2.75 -7.54
N LEU A 23 -1.85 3.41 -7.94
CA LEU A 23 -1.05 3.01 -9.11
C LEU A 23 0.33 2.43 -8.77
N GLN A 24 0.86 2.68 -7.58
CA GLN A 24 1.98 1.90 -7.05
C GLN A 24 1.51 0.50 -6.66
N GLY A 25 1.36 -0.38 -7.64
CA GLY A 25 1.01 -1.78 -7.42
C GLY A 25 2.04 -2.50 -6.53
N ARG A 26 1.56 -3.38 -5.64
CA ARG A 26 2.40 -4.17 -4.72
C ARG A 26 3.33 -5.18 -5.40
N ASN A 27 3.13 -5.46 -6.69
CA ASN A 27 3.77 -6.55 -7.44
C ASN A 27 4.57 -6.09 -8.67
N TRP A 28 4.69 -4.79 -8.94
CA TRP A 28 5.39 -4.33 -10.14
C TRP A 28 6.90 -4.39 -9.92
N PHE A 29 7.53 -5.33 -10.63
CA PHE A 29 8.95 -5.68 -10.65
C PHE A 29 9.89 -4.52 -10.34
N GLN A 30 10.49 -4.57 -9.16
CA GLN A 30 11.53 -3.64 -8.73
C GLN A 30 12.73 -4.42 -8.24
N ASP A 31 13.26 -5.23 -9.15
CA ASP A 31 14.53 -5.93 -8.92
C ASP A 31 15.71 -4.94 -8.88
N SER A 32 15.50 -3.67 -9.29
CA SER A 32 16.51 -2.61 -9.22
C SER A 32 15.96 -1.27 -8.75
N PHE A 33 16.81 -0.51 -8.03
CA PHE A 33 16.55 0.87 -7.61
C PHE A 33 16.18 1.78 -8.79
N LYS A 34 16.87 1.62 -9.93
CA LYS A 34 16.64 2.44 -11.13
C LYS A 34 15.22 2.24 -11.67
N SER A 35 14.77 0.99 -11.79
CA SER A 35 13.41 0.68 -12.25
C SER A 35 12.35 1.24 -11.31
N TYR A 36 12.57 1.18 -9.99
CA TYR A 36 11.70 1.80 -9.00
C TYR A 36 11.58 3.31 -9.21
N VAL A 37 12.71 4.03 -9.23
CA VAL A 37 12.72 5.49 -9.36
C VAL A 37 12.05 5.92 -10.67
N SER A 38 12.43 5.32 -11.81
CA SER A 38 11.84 5.69 -13.11
C SER A 38 10.34 5.44 -13.18
N TYR A 39 9.86 4.30 -12.67
CA TYR A 39 8.43 3.99 -12.66
C TYR A 39 7.63 5.02 -11.85
N ASN A 40 8.06 5.30 -10.62
CA ASN A 40 7.33 6.22 -9.75
C ASN A 40 7.37 7.66 -10.26
N PHE A 41 8.49 8.07 -10.86
CA PHE A 41 8.58 9.35 -11.53
C PHE A 41 7.52 9.49 -12.62
N ILE A 42 7.44 8.51 -13.53
CA ILE A 42 6.52 8.53 -14.67
C ILE A 42 5.06 8.56 -14.18
N VAL A 43 4.69 7.68 -13.26
CA VAL A 43 3.32 7.62 -12.72
C VAL A 43 2.95 8.91 -12.02
N GLN A 44 3.81 9.41 -11.13
CA GLN A 44 3.54 10.65 -10.40
C GLN A 44 3.39 11.84 -11.35
N PHE A 45 4.29 11.96 -12.33
CA PHE A 45 4.27 13.04 -13.31
C PHE A 45 3.00 13.00 -14.16
N ILE A 46 2.69 11.85 -14.78
CA ILE A 46 1.55 11.72 -15.70
C ILE A 46 0.23 11.97 -14.98
N VAL A 47 0.01 11.36 -13.81
CA VAL A 47 -1.24 11.51 -13.06
C VAL A 47 -1.47 12.96 -12.67
N THR A 48 -0.43 13.61 -12.12
CA THR A 48 -0.55 14.99 -11.65
C THR A 48 -0.71 15.96 -12.82
N ALA A 49 0.04 15.77 -13.92
CA ALA A 49 -0.09 16.58 -15.12
C ALA A 49 -1.48 16.43 -15.76
N LEU A 50 -2.06 15.23 -15.78
CA LEU A 50 -3.41 15.00 -16.30
C LEU A 50 -4.49 15.66 -15.42
N LEU A 51 -4.36 15.58 -14.09
CA LEU A 51 -5.27 16.29 -13.18
C LEU A 51 -5.16 17.80 -13.36
N LEU A 52 -3.96 18.33 -13.51
CA LEU A 52 -3.77 19.75 -13.77
C LEU A 52 -4.37 20.14 -15.12
N TYR A 53 -4.12 19.39 -16.20
CA TYR A 53 -4.69 19.66 -17.53
C TYR A 53 -6.23 19.67 -17.54
N THR A 54 -6.85 18.78 -16.76
CA THR A 54 -8.31 18.61 -16.76
C THR A 54 -9.03 19.64 -15.88
N LEU A 55 -8.37 20.11 -14.83
CA LEU A 55 -8.98 21.02 -13.83
C LEU A 55 -8.49 22.47 -13.96
N PHE A 56 -7.32 22.70 -14.58
CA PHE A 56 -6.64 23.99 -14.67
C PHE A 56 -5.93 24.15 -16.03
N GLU A 57 -5.54 25.38 -16.35
CA GLU A 57 -4.67 25.63 -17.50
C GLU A 57 -3.21 25.36 -17.13
N LEU A 58 -2.53 24.51 -17.91
CA LEU A 58 -1.11 24.18 -17.71
C LEU A 58 -0.23 25.32 -18.21
N ASP A 59 0.41 26.03 -17.28
CA ASP A 59 1.48 26.97 -17.58
C ASP A 59 2.88 26.35 -17.37
N ARG A 60 3.92 27.09 -17.74
CA ARG A 60 5.32 26.64 -17.57
C ARG A 60 5.68 26.38 -16.12
N THR A 61 5.15 27.17 -15.19
CA THR A 61 5.43 27.09 -13.76
C THR A 61 4.89 25.78 -13.19
N LEU A 62 3.65 25.41 -13.53
CA LEU A 62 2.99 24.19 -13.11
C LEU A 62 3.67 22.95 -13.70
N ILE A 63 4.15 23.01 -14.95
CA ILE A 63 4.93 21.91 -15.55
C ILE A 63 6.25 21.71 -14.78
N ILE A 64 6.99 22.79 -14.49
CA ILE A 64 8.24 22.72 -13.72
C ILE A 64 7.97 22.18 -12.31
N ALA A 65 6.95 22.69 -11.62
CA ALA A 65 6.57 22.22 -10.29
C ALA A 65 6.23 20.72 -10.30
N THR A 66 5.47 20.26 -11.30
CA THR A 66 5.09 18.84 -11.45
C THR A 66 6.32 17.95 -11.69
N LEU A 67 7.27 18.39 -12.52
CA LEU A 67 8.53 17.67 -12.76
C LEU A 67 9.38 17.55 -11.49
N VAL A 68 9.54 18.66 -10.74
CA VAL A 68 10.35 18.69 -9.51
C VAL A 68 9.71 17.79 -8.44
N ILE A 69 8.40 17.91 -8.23
CA ILE A 69 7.66 17.08 -7.27
C ILE A 69 7.76 15.60 -7.64
N ALA A 70 7.60 15.24 -8.93
CA ALA A 70 7.72 13.86 -9.38
C ALA A 70 9.14 13.30 -9.17
N CYS A 71 10.17 14.11 -9.40
CA CYS A 71 11.56 13.73 -9.16
C CYS A 71 11.79 13.43 -7.67
N LEU A 72 11.44 14.36 -6.78
CA LEU A 72 11.63 14.19 -5.34
C LEU A 72 10.79 13.03 -4.77
N HIS A 73 9.54 12.89 -5.21
CA HIS A 73 8.65 11.78 -4.84
C HIS A 73 9.25 10.42 -5.19
N SER A 74 9.83 10.27 -6.38
CA SER A 74 10.36 9.00 -6.86
C SER A 74 11.50 8.43 -5.99
N ILE A 75 12.20 9.28 -5.24
CA ILE A 75 13.32 8.91 -4.36
C ILE A 75 12.83 8.53 -2.95
N VAL A 76 11.81 9.22 -2.46
CA VAL A 76 11.40 9.24 -1.05
C VAL A 76 10.77 7.94 -0.55
N GLY A 77 10.13 7.16 -1.43
CA GLY A 77 9.55 5.86 -1.02
C GLY A 77 10.56 4.70 -1.00
N PHE A 78 11.80 4.90 -1.46
CA PHE A 78 12.81 3.83 -1.49
C PHE A 78 13.20 3.27 -0.11
N PRO A 79 13.39 4.09 0.94
CA PRO A 79 13.72 3.61 2.29
C PRO A 79 12.84 2.48 2.82
N ILE A 80 11.51 2.55 2.62
CA ILE A 80 10.55 1.49 3.03
C ILE A 80 10.84 0.15 2.33
N ARG A 81 11.29 0.20 1.06
CA ARG A 81 11.56 -0.99 0.23
C ARG A 81 12.99 -1.50 0.37
N SER A 82 13.83 -0.77 1.08
CA SER A 82 15.25 -1.07 1.26
C SER A 82 15.53 -1.61 2.67
N ASN A 83 16.65 -2.32 2.83
CA ASN A 83 17.09 -2.77 4.16
C ASN A 83 17.73 -1.67 5.02
N LEU A 84 17.78 -0.41 4.54
CA LEU A 84 18.42 0.70 5.27
C LEU A 84 17.80 0.94 6.65
N PHE A 85 16.50 0.69 6.80
CA PHE A 85 15.78 0.90 8.05
C PHE A 85 15.11 -0.37 8.59
N ALA A 86 15.75 -1.54 8.40
CA ALA A 86 15.20 -2.83 8.84
C ALA A 86 14.88 -2.93 10.34
N ARG A 87 15.45 -2.03 11.16
CA ARG A 87 15.22 -1.95 12.62
C ARG A 87 13.95 -1.21 12.99
N GLU A 88 13.48 -0.31 12.14
CA GLU A 88 12.28 0.48 12.40
C GLU A 88 11.01 -0.34 12.18
N SER A 89 9.92 0.11 12.80
CA SER A 89 8.59 -0.43 12.52
C SER A 89 8.12 0.03 11.14
N ARG A 90 7.40 -0.84 10.43
CA ARG A 90 6.90 -0.51 9.08
C ARG A 90 5.91 0.63 9.12
N ILE A 91 5.12 0.75 10.18
CA ILE A 91 4.16 1.84 10.37
C ILE A 91 4.87 3.19 10.52
N VAL A 92 5.96 3.26 11.29
CA VAL A 92 6.75 4.48 11.43
C VAL A 92 7.39 4.87 10.10
N LEU A 93 7.96 3.91 9.37
CA LEU A 93 8.52 4.19 8.05
C LEU A 93 7.44 4.64 7.06
N PHE A 94 6.29 3.98 7.05
CA PHE A 94 5.15 4.37 6.22
C PHE A 94 4.70 5.80 6.50
N VAL A 95 4.39 6.11 7.76
CA VAL A 95 3.93 7.46 8.17
C VAL A 95 5.00 8.51 7.89
N GLY A 96 6.27 8.23 8.25
CA GLY A 96 7.39 9.14 7.98
C GLY A 96 7.57 9.45 6.50
N THR A 97 7.44 8.45 5.63
CA THR A 97 7.47 8.64 4.18
C THR A 97 6.28 9.48 3.70
N GLN A 98 5.05 9.27 4.20
CA GLN A 98 3.90 10.12 3.84
C GLN A 98 4.10 11.58 4.28
N CYS A 99 4.62 11.80 5.49
CA CYS A 99 4.96 13.14 5.98
C CYS A 99 6.01 13.83 5.11
N LEU A 100 7.04 13.09 4.67
CA LEU A 100 8.08 13.63 3.79
C LEU A 100 7.52 13.99 2.40
N HIS A 101 6.60 13.20 1.84
CA HIS A 101 5.91 13.56 0.60
C HIS A 101 5.08 14.83 0.75
N MET A 102 4.32 14.97 1.85
CA MET A 102 3.58 16.20 2.11
C MET A 102 4.52 17.39 2.23
N LEU A 103 5.62 17.25 2.97
CA LEU A 103 6.64 18.30 3.12
C LEU A 103 7.21 18.74 1.77
N ILE A 104 7.49 17.80 0.87
CA ILE A 104 7.96 18.08 -0.49
C ILE A 104 6.92 18.87 -1.28
N ILE A 105 5.66 18.44 -1.27
CA ILE A 105 4.58 19.13 -1.99
C ILE A 105 4.43 20.56 -1.46
N PHE A 106 4.37 20.74 -0.13
CA PHE A 106 4.26 22.06 0.48
C PHE A 106 5.45 22.96 0.12
N THR A 107 6.68 22.42 0.21
CA THR A 107 7.91 23.17 -0.09
C THR A 107 7.98 23.55 -1.57
N CYS A 108 7.72 22.61 -2.48
CA CYS A 108 7.72 22.88 -3.92
C CYS A 108 6.60 23.87 -4.31
N TYR A 109 5.40 23.73 -3.75
CA TYR A 109 4.31 24.66 -4.00
C TYR A 109 4.67 26.08 -3.55
N TYR A 110 5.25 26.22 -2.35
CA TYR A 110 5.72 27.49 -1.79
C TYR A 110 6.81 28.16 -2.64
N TYR A 111 7.81 27.41 -3.11
CA TYR A 111 8.95 28.02 -3.81
C TYR A 111 8.74 28.16 -5.33
N LEU A 112 7.97 27.26 -5.95
CA LEU A 112 7.84 27.19 -7.41
C LEU A 112 6.54 27.78 -7.93
N VAL A 113 5.42 27.57 -7.22
CA VAL A 113 4.09 27.98 -7.72
C VAL A 113 3.74 29.36 -7.21
N GLN A 114 3.84 29.59 -5.90
CA GLN A 114 3.54 30.87 -5.27
C GLN A 114 4.38 31.03 -4.00
N PRO A 115 5.18 32.11 -3.85
CA PRO A 115 5.82 32.46 -2.58
C PRO A 115 4.75 32.88 -1.58
N TYR A 116 4.10 31.90 -0.96
CA TYR A 116 3.21 32.14 0.16
C TYR A 116 4.02 32.71 1.32
N SER A 117 3.39 33.40 2.27
CA SER A 117 4.00 33.55 3.59
C SER A 117 3.58 32.36 4.44
N ILE A 118 4.43 31.86 5.33
CA ILE A 118 4.06 30.81 6.31
C ILE A 118 2.78 31.22 7.07
N ARG A 119 2.60 32.52 7.32
CA ARG A 119 1.40 33.08 7.96
C ARG A 119 0.14 32.83 7.15
N SER A 120 0.18 32.99 5.82
CA SER A 120 -0.96 32.72 4.94
C SER A 120 -1.30 31.23 4.87
N PHE A 121 -0.29 30.35 4.94
CA PHE A 121 -0.51 28.90 5.03
C PHE A 121 -1.14 28.48 6.37
N ILE A 122 -0.65 29.02 7.49
CA ILE A 122 -1.28 28.79 8.80
C ILE A 122 -2.71 29.35 8.81
N GLY A 123 -2.93 30.49 8.16
CA GLY A 123 -4.27 31.04 7.94
C GLY A 123 -5.19 30.09 7.18
N SER A 124 -4.73 29.48 6.07
CA SER A 124 -5.54 28.53 5.33
C SER A 124 -5.79 27.21 6.08
N LEU A 125 -4.82 26.74 6.88
CA LEU A 125 -5.04 25.61 7.79
C LEU A 125 -6.09 25.97 8.86
N TYR A 126 -6.00 27.16 9.44
CA TYR A 126 -6.98 27.63 10.42
C TYR A 126 -8.38 27.73 9.80
N GLU A 127 -8.49 28.31 8.60
CA GLU A 127 -9.76 28.36 7.88
C GLU A 127 -10.30 26.95 7.57
N PHE A 128 -9.43 26.05 7.10
CA PHE A 128 -9.81 24.67 6.82
C PHE A 128 -10.38 23.95 8.05
N PHE A 129 -9.75 24.09 9.22
CA PHE A 129 -10.17 23.38 10.43
C PHE A 129 -11.28 24.08 11.21
N PHE A 130 -11.30 25.42 11.26
CA PHE A 130 -12.10 26.19 12.22
C PHE A 130 -13.19 27.07 11.58
N VAL A 131 -13.17 27.32 10.27
CA VAL A 131 -14.29 28.03 9.62
C VAL A 131 -15.45 27.07 9.36
N GLN A 132 -16.66 27.54 9.68
CA GLN A 132 -17.85 26.70 9.84
C GLN A 132 -18.59 26.41 8.52
N GLU A 133 -18.40 27.22 7.48
CA GLU A 133 -18.99 27.02 6.16
C GLU A 133 -17.93 27.09 5.07
N TRP A 134 -17.69 25.96 4.40
CA TRP A 134 -16.79 25.93 3.26
C TRP A 134 -17.53 26.37 2.00
N THR A 135 -17.22 27.57 1.50
CA THR A 135 -17.74 28.02 0.20
C THR A 135 -16.87 27.47 -0.94
N LEU A 136 -16.92 26.15 -1.17
CA LEU A 136 -16.12 25.50 -2.21
C LEU A 136 -16.73 25.68 -3.60
N VAL A 137 -15.88 25.99 -4.57
CA VAL A 137 -16.23 25.92 -6.00
C VAL A 137 -16.35 24.46 -6.45
N ASN A 138 -17.12 24.17 -7.50
CA ASN A 138 -17.34 22.81 -8.02
C ASN A 138 -16.03 22.00 -8.21
N ALA A 139 -14.96 22.63 -8.71
CA ALA A 139 -13.67 21.97 -8.90
C ALA A 139 -13.04 21.54 -7.56
N GLU A 140 -13.10 22.39 -6.53
CA GLU A 140 -12.58 22.09 -5.20
C GLU A 140 -13.38 20.97 -4.52
N ARG A 141 -14.70 20.95 -4.74
CA ARG A 141 -15.55 19.84 -4.27
C ARG A 141 -15.11 18.53 -4.90
N ILE A 142 -14.93 18.48 -6.23
CA ILE A 142 -14.48 17.29 -6.95
C ILE A 142 -13.12 16.82 -6.42
N ILE A 143 -12.16 17.72 -6.23
CA ILE A 143 -10.84 17.39 -5.67
C ILE A 143 -10.98 16.85 -4.24
N GLY A 144 -11.78 17.50 -3.39
CA GLY A 144 -12.04 17.07 -2.02
C GLY A 144 -12.69 15.69 -1.95
N PHE A 145 -13.67 15.41 -2.82
CA PHE A 145 -14.25 14.08 -3.00
C PHE A 145 -13.19 13.04 -3.39
N GLY A 146 -12.31 13.39 -4.34
CA GLY A 146 -11.20 12.53 -4.78
C GLY A 146 -10.24 12.21 -3.64
N ILE A 147 -9.77 13.23 -2.91
CA ILE A 147 -8.85 13.07 -1.77
C ILE A 147 -9.49 12.18 -0.70
N THR A 148 -10.73 12.51 -0.31
CA THR A 148 -11.46 11.77 0.73
C THR A 148 -11.66 10.32 0.31
N GLY A 149 -12.03 10.06 -0.95
CA GLY A 149 -12.19 8.71 -1.49
C GLY A 149 -10.89 7.90 -1.48
N VAL A 150 -9.76 8.49 -1.92
CA VAL A 150 -8.47 7.78 -1.93
C VAL A 150 -7.98 7.50 -0.50
N VAL A 151 -8.11 8.46 0.42
CA VAL A 151 -7.75 8.27 1.82
C VAL A 151 -8.57 7.17 2.47
N LEU A 152 -9.90 7.21 2.27
CA LEU A 152 -10.85 6.25 2.82
C LEU A 152 -10.60 4.83 2.31
N LEU A 153 -10.43 4.66 1.00
CA LEU A 153 -10.42 3.33 0.39
C LEU A 153 -9.02 2.71 0.41
N PHE A 154 -7.98 3.48 0.07
CA PHE A 154 -6.64 2.95 -0.17
C PHE A 154 -5.66 3.27 0.97
N CYS A 155 -5.53 4.54 1.36
CA CYS A 155 -4.57 4.94 2.40
C CYS A 155 -4.86 4.24 3.75
N CYS A 156 -6.13 4.21 4.17
CA CYS A 156 -6.55 3.49 5.37
C CYS A 156 -6.23 1.99 5.30
N SER A 157 -6.43 1.36 4.14
CA SER A 157 -6.11 -0.07 3.93
C SER A 157 -4.60 -0.33 4.07
N GLU A 158 -3.76 0.50 3.45
CA GLU A 158 -2.31 0.35 3.54
C GLU A 158 -1.78 0.64 4.96
N PHE A 159 -2.33 1.65 5.64
CA PHE A 159 -2.01 1.92 7.04
C PHE A 159 -2.30 0.71 7.94
N ILE A 160 -3.50 0.13 7.84
CA ILE A 160 -3.88 -1.05 8.64
C ILE A 160 -2.99 -2.24 8.30
N ASN A 161 -2.65 -2.45 7.03
CA ASN A 161 -1.74 -3.52 6.62
C ASN A 161 -0.36 -3.36 7.27
N HIS A 162 0.23 -2.16 7.23
CA HIS A 162 1.53 -1.91 7.85
C HIS A 162 1.48 -2.07 9.38
N LEU A 163 0.43 -1.57 10.03
CA LEU A 163 0.21 -1.73 11.46
C LEU A 163 0.14 -3.21 11.85
N PHE A 164 -0.67 -4.01 11.15
CA PHE A 164 -0.81 -5.44 11.43
C PHE A 164 0.46 -6.23 11.21
N VAL A 165 1.26 -5.85 10.21
CA VAL A 165 2.56 -6.50 10.01
C VAL A 165 3.50 -6.24 11.19
N ASP A 166 3.44 -5.05 11.81
CA ASP A 166 4.23 -4.75 13.01
C ASP A 166 3.66 -5.40 14.27
N LEU A 167 2.32 -5.46 14.44
CA LEU A 167 1.69 -6.17 15.56
C LEU A 167 1.99 -7.67 15.52
N LYS A 168 2.04 -8.28 14.33
CA LYS A 168 2.44 -9.69 14.12
C LYS A 168 3.94 -9.93 14.25
N ARG A 169 4.76 -8.87 14.31
CA ARG A 169 6.21 -8.97 14.43
C ARG A 169 6.55 -9.37 15.86
N THR A 170 6.47 -10.67 16.17
CA THR A 170 7.09 -11.22 17.38
C THR A 170 8.55 -10.75 17.48
N PRO A 171 9.06 -10.34 18.65
CA PRO A 171 10.45 -9.96 18.81
C PRO A 171 11.36 -11.11 18.31
N ASP A 172 12.16 -10.77 17.31
CA ASP A 172 13.09 -11.57 16.51
C ASP A 172 13.44 -12.98 17.07
N ARG A 173 12.56 -13.96 16.82
CA ARG A 173 12.80 -15.39 17.12
C ARG A 173 13.97 -15.95 16.29
N THR A 174 14.23 -15.35 15.13
CA THR A 174 15.38 -15.59 14.25
C THR A 174 16.72 -15.21 14.89
N LYS A 175 16.79 -14.11 15.66
CA LYS A 175 17.97 -13.80 16.49
C LYS A 175 18.17 -14.80 17.61
N THR A 176 17.09 -15.23 18.26
CA THR A 176 17.17 -16.24 19.32
C THR A 176 17.65 -17.57 18.76
N LEU A 177 17.18 -17.97 17.57
CA LEU A 177 17.62 -19.18 16.86
C LEU A 177 19.03 -19.06 16.28
N ARG A 178 19.43 -17.93 15.70
CA ARG A 178 20.79 -17.68 15.18
C ARG A 178 21.84 -17.58 16.30
N LYS A 179 21.42 -17.13 17.48
CA LYS A 179 22.23 -17.14 18.71
C LYS A 179 22.27 -18.54 19.36
N LYS A 180 21.22 -19.35 19.16
CA LYS A 180 21.13 -20.74 19.65
C LYS A 180 21.79 -21.76 18.72
N TYR A 181 21.90 -21.46 17.43
CA TYR A 181 22.52 -22.27 16.37
C TYR A 181 23.32 -21.36 15.42
N PRO A 182 24.57 -21.01 15.75
CA PRO A 182 25.43 -20.27 14.83
C PRO A 182 25.76 -21.16 13.61
N LEU A 183 25.36 -20.73 12.42
CA LEU A 183 25.76 -21.36 11.16
C LEU A 183 27.25 -21.05 10.92
N HIS A 184 28.08 -22.09 10.83
CA HIS A 184 29.44 -22.00 10.33
C HIS A 184 29.41 -21.60 8.86
N GLN A 185 29.91 -20.40 8.55
CA GLN A 185 30.15 -19.94 7.18
C GLN A 185 31.40 -20.63 6.65
N ASP A 186 31.24 -21.74 5.95
CA ASP A 186 32.25 -22.18 4.99
C ASP A 186 31.56 -22.38 3.62
N ASN A 187 32.11 -21.67 2.63
CA ASN A 187 31.77 -21.67 1.20
C ASN A 187 30.45 -21.02 0.76
N GLN A 188 30.48 -19.69 0.64
CA GLN A 188 29.70 -18.98 -0.39
C GLN A 188 30.32 -19.26 -1.77
N SER A 189 29.72 -20.15 -2.55
CA SER A 189 29.86 -20.15 -4.01
C SER A 189 28.59 -19.57 -4.64
N GLN A 190 28.78 -18.54 -5.45
CA GLN A 190 27.73 -17.84 -6.20
C GLN A 190 27.05 -18.81 -7.16
N ILE A 191 25.75 -19.07 -6.96
CA ILE A 191 24.90 -19.75 -7.93
C ILE A 191 24.02 -18.69 -8.59
N SER A 192 24.21 -18.47 -9.89
CA SER A 192 23.46 -17.45 -10.65
C SER A 192 21.99 -17.86 -10.85
N ALA A 193 21.09 -16.89 -11.06
CA ALA A 193 19.65 -17.14 -11.28
C ALA A 193 19.36 -18.15 -12.41
N ASN A 194 20.26 -18.28 -13.39
CA ASN A 194 20.14 -19.26 -14.48
C ASN A 194 20.49 -20.70 -14.05
N GLN A 195 21.30 -20.88 -13.01
CA GLN A 195 21.57 -22.21 -12.43
C GLN A 195 20.43 -22.70 -11.53
N VAL A 196 19.64 -21.77 -10.97
CA VAL A 196 18.40 -22.10 -10.23
C VAL A 196 17.28 -22.50 -11.19
N ALA A 197 17.20 -21.88 -12.38
CA ALA A 197 16.29 -22.32 -13.43
C ALA A 197 16.69 -23.72 -13.98
N ALA A 198 18.00 -23.97 -14.15
CA ALA A 198 18.50 -25.28 -14.55
C ALA A 198 18.32 -26.39 -13.50
N SER A 199 18.18 -26.04 -12.21
CA SER A 199 17.89 -27.00 -11.15
C SER A 199 16.40 -27.32 -10.96
N ILE A 200 15.51 -26.57 -11.61
CA ILE A 200 14.08 -26.90 -11.69
C ILE A 200 13.84 -28.08 -12.66
N ASP A 201 14.75 -28.28 -13.63
CA ASP A 201 14.75 -29.44 -14.55
C ASP A 201 15.43 -30.69 -13.98
N THR A 202 15.97 -30.64 -12.75
CA THR A 202 16.51 -31.84 -12.08
C THR A 202 15.46 -32.49 -11.17
N PRO A 203 15.17 -33.78 -11.34
CA PRO A 203 14.11 -34.45 -10.58
C PRO A 203 14.57 -34.64 -9.13
N GLY A 204 13.98 -33.89 -8.19
CA GLY A 204 14.15 -34.20 -6.77
C GLY A 204 13.98 -33.08 -5.75
N ILE A 205 13.87 -31.81 -6.13
CA ILE A 205 13.86 -30.75 -5.11
C ILE A 205 12.46 -30.58 -4.51
N SER A 206 12.29 -31.12 -3.29
CA SER A 206 11.09 -30.90 -2.46
C SER A 206 11.04 -29.44 -1.99
N ARG A 207 9.85 -28.96 -1.62
CA ARG A 207 9.61 -27.61 -1.05
C ARG A 207 10.60 -27.25 0.07
N GLN A 208 11.02 -28.26 0.85
CA GLN A 208 12.03 -28.16 1.90
C GLN A 208 13.41 -27.76 1.36
N GLY A 209 13.82 -28.24 0.18
CA GLY A 209 15.08 -27.87 -0.46
C GLY A 209 15.11 -26.42 -0.97
N LEU A 210 13.98 -25.91 -1.45
CA LEU A 210 13.86 -24.51 -1.90
C LEU A 210 13.81 -23.52 -0.72
N GLU A 211 13.18 -23.91 0.39
CA GLU A 211 13.20 -23.14 1.65
C GLU A 211 14.59 -23.15 2.31
N MET A 212 15.34 -24.26 2.24
CA MET A 212 16.73 -24.34 2.70
C MET A 212 17.69 -23.46 1.89
N LEU A 213 17.40 -23.21 0.62
CA LEU A 213 18.19 -22.33 -0.25
C LEU A 213 17.81 -20.84 -0.13
N GLY A 214 16.91 -20.49 0.80
CA GLY A 214 16.56 -19.09 1.11
C GLY A 214 15.61 -18.42 0.10
N TYR A 215 15.04 -19.17 -0.84
CA TYR A 215 14.03 -18.65 -1.76
C TYR A 215 12.63 -18.75 -1.15
N ASN A 216 12.02 -17.61 -0.88
CA ASN A 216 10.67 -17.51 -0.35
C ASN A 216 9.65 -17.45 -1.50
N ILE A 217 9.15 -18.62 -1.93
CA ILE A 217 8.09 -18.69 -2.95
C ILE A 217 6.77 -18.31 -2.29
N LYS A 218 6.46 -17.01 -2.24
CA LYS A 218 5.18 -16.52 -1.72
C LYS A 218 4.07 -16.75 -2.75
N GLY A 219 3.06 -17.54 -2.39
CA GLY A 219 1.73 -17.49 -3.01
C GLY A 219 1.31 -18.65 -3.92
N PHE A 220 2.08 -19.73 -3.98
CA PHE A 220 1.70 -20.94 -4.72
C PHE A 220 1.70 -22.17 -3.78
N SER A 221 0.58 -22.89 -3.73
CA SER A 221 0.47 -24.20 -3.09
C SER A 221 0.59 -25.30 -4.14
N VAL A 222 1.42 -26.31 -3.87
CA VAL A 222 1.49 -27.53 -4.69
C VAL A 222 0.33 -28.42 -4.31
N GLU A 223 -0.63 -28.60 -5.20
CA GLU A 223 -1.81 -29.44 -4.96
C GLU A 223 -1.59 -30.87 -5.43
N GLU A 224 -0.90 -31.07 -6.56
CA GLU A 224 -0.75 -32.42 -7.13
C GLU A 224 0.56 -32.54 -7.92
N THR A 225 1.22 -33.68 -7.73
CA THR A 225 2.43 -34.06 -8.45
C THR A 225 2.10 -35.26 -9.31
N ILE A 226 2.06 -35.07 -10.63
CA ILE A 226 1.78 -36.16 -11.59
C ILE A 226 3.12 -36.62 -12.16
N GLU A 227 3.45 -37.90 -11.97
CA GLU A 227 4.67 -38.52 -12.49
C GLU A 227 4.29 -39.40 -13.68
N ILE A 228 4.67 -38.98 -14.89
CA ILE A 228 4.42 -39.73 -16.13
C ILE A 228 5.74 -40.41 -16.52
N THR A 229 5.73 -41.74 -16.53
CA THR A 229 6.88 -42.54 -16.97
C THR A 229 6.71 -42.91 -18.43
N THR A 230 7.54 -42.37 -19.31
CA THR A 230 7.55 -42.71 -20.73
C THR A 230 8.73 -43.64 -21.01
N LYS A 231 8.45 -44.82 -21.58
CA LYS A 231 9.49 -45.76 -22.03
C LYS A 231 9.88 -45.41 -23.46
N LEU A 232 11.17 -45.13 -23.71
CA LEU A 232 11.67 -44.93 -25.07
C LEU A 232 11.95 -46.28 -25.72
N SER A 233 11.46 -46.46 -26.94
CA SER A 233 11.36 -47.77 -27.60
C SER A 233 12.69 -48.48 -27.91
N ASP A 234 13.85 -47.84 -27.78
CA ASP A 234 15.16 -48.44 -28.15
C ASP A 234 16.27 -48.27 -27.11
N SER A 235 15.93 -47.97 -25.86
CA SER A 235 16.90 -48.07 -24.76
C SER A 235 16.18 -48.38 -23.45
N ASN A 236 16.80 -49.18 -22.57
CA ASN A 236 16.30 -49.49 -21.22
C ASN A 236 16.23 -48.26 -20.27
N LYS A 237 16.17 -47.03 -20.81
CA LYS A 237 16.04 -45.79 -20.04
C LYS A 237 14.58 -45.36 -19.98
N GLU A 238 14.04 -45.34 -18.77
CA GLU A 238 12.76 -44.74 -18.45
C GLU A 238 12.94 -43.24 -18.17
N LEU A 239 12.18 -42.38 -18.86
CA LEU A 239 12.15 -40.94 -18.60
C LEU A 239 10.91 -40.64 -17.74
N LYS A 240 11.14 -40.13 -16.52
CA LYS A 240 10.09 -39.74 -15.58
C LYS A 240 9.89 -38.22 -15.65
N HIS A 241 8.74 -37.79 -16.15
CA HIS A 241 8.36 -36.39 -16.16
C HIS A 241 7.47 -36.09 -14.96
N LYS A 242 7.89 -35.16 -14.11
CA LYS A 242 7.18 -34.77 -12.88
C LYS A 242 6.53 -33.40 -13.09
N PHE A 243 5.21 -33.38 -13.27
CA PHE A 243 4.44 -32.15 -13.42
C PHE A 243 3.89 -31.70 -12.07
N VAL A 244 4.17 -30.44 -11.70
CA VAL A 244 3.69 -29.82 -10.46
C VAL A 244 2.53 -28.89 -10.80
N LYS A 245 1.31 -29.29 -10.45
CA LYS A 245 0.14 -28.40 -10.56
C LYS A 245 0.14 -27.48 -9.34
N SER A 246 0.44 -26.20 -9.57
CA SER A 246 0.41 -25.18 -8.53
C SER A 246 -0.83 -24.31 -8.68
N THR A 247 -1.57 -24.16 -7.59
CA THR A 247 -2.70 -23.22 -7.48
C THR A 247 -2.32 -22.07 -6.57
N MET A 248 -2.94 -20.91 -6.80
CA MET A 248 -2.77 -19.76 -5.92
C MET A 248 -3.15 -20.16 -4.49
N ASP A 249 -2.25 -19.95 -3.55
CA ASP A 249 -2.47 -20.27 -2.14
C ASP A 249 -3.76 -19.60 -1.63
N ASN A 250 -4.66 -20.40 -1.06
CA ASN A 250 -5.94 -19.95 -0.47
C ASN A 250 -5.74 -18.83 0.56
N SER A 251 -4.57 -18.74 1.20
CA SER A 251 -4.20 -17.65 2.11
C SER A 251 -4.14 -16.28 1.41
N VAL A 252 -3.66 -16.22 0.16
CA VAL A 252 -3.54 -14.98 -0.65
C VAL A 252 -4.91 -14.54 -1.16
N VAL A 253 -5.77 -15.50 -1.51
CA VAL A 253 -7.16 -15.23 -1.90
C VAL A 253 -7.96 -14.71 -0.70
N SER A 254 -7.80 -15.32 0.48
CA SER A 254 -8.39 -14.88 1.74
C SER A 254 -7.98 -13.45 2.12
N ALA A 255 -6.69 -13.10 2.01
CA ALA A 255 -6.19 -11.76 2.31
C ALA A 255 -6.79 -10.67 1.39
N ARG A 256 -6.97 -10.98 0.09
CA ARG A 256 -7.64 -10.07 -0.86
C ARG A 256 -9.10 -9.86 -0.49
N LYS A 257 -9.83 -10.92 -0.12
CA LYS A 257 -11.24 -10.83 0.32
C LYS A 257 -11.39 -9.90 1.54
N GLY A 258 -10.50 -10.01 2.53
CA GLY A 258 -10.51 -9.15 3.71
C GLY A 258 -10.35 -7.65 3.41
N THR A 259 -9.49 -7.31 2.43
CA THR A 259 -9.29 -5.91 2.02
C THR A 259 -10.56 -5.30 1.42
N TYR A 260 -11.22 -6.04 0.51
CA TYR A 260 -12.47 -5.57 -0.11
C TYR A 260 -13.62 -5.43 0.88
N ILE A 261 -13.75 -6.36 1.84
CA ILE A 261 -14.75 -6.25 2.92
C ILE A 261 -14.54 -4.95 3.70
N GLY A 262 -13.29 -4.65 4.07
CA GLY A 262 -12.97 -3.41 4.78
C GLY A 262 -13.30 -2.14 3.97
N MET A 263 -13.05 -2.14 2.66
CA MET A 263 -13.43 -1.03 1.78
C MET A 263 -14.95 -0.81 1.75
N LEU A 264 -15.73 -1.89 1.65
CA LEU A 264 -17.19 -1.83 1.64
C LEU A 264 -17.76 -1.32 2.96
N GLU A 265 -17.23 -1.79 4.10
CA GLU A 265 -17.66 -1.34 5.43
C GLU A 265 -17.41 0.16 5.61
N ARG A 266 -16.24 0.66 5.20
CA ARG A 266 -15.93 2.09 5.29
C ARG A 266 -16.82 2.94 4.40
N LEU A 267 -17.12 2.48 3.19
CA LEU A 267 -18.06 3.15 2.29
C LEU A 267 -19.47 3.21 2.92
N LEU A 268 -19.93 2.10 3.51
CA LEU A 268 -21.20 2.05 4.23
C LEU A 268 -21.23 3.03 5.41
N ILE A 269 -20.18 3.06 6.23
CA ILE A 269 -20.07 4.02 7.35
C ILE A 269 -20.17 5.46 6.85
N VAL A 270 -19.45 5.82 5.79
CA VAL A 270 -19.49 7.18 5.23
C VAL A 270 -20.88 7.53 4.71
N ILE A 271 -21.56 6.62 4.01
CA ILE A 271 -22.95 6.82 3.56
C ILE A 271 -23.85 7.09 4.77
N LEU A 272 -23.72 6.33 5.85
CA LEU A 272 -24.51 6.49 7.07
C LEU A 272 -24.22 7.83 7.78
N VAL A 273 -22.95 8.26 7.83
CA VAL A 273 -22.57 9.58 8.37
C VAL A 273 -23.23 10.70 7.56
N VAL A 274 -23.14 10.64 6.23
CA VAL A 274 -23.74 11.65 5.34
C VAL A 274 -25.27 11.69 5.48
N LYS A 275 -25.91 10.54 5.75
CA LYS A 275 -27.35 10.45 6.03
C LYS A 275 -27.73 10.82 7.48
N GLY A 276 -26.76 11.11 8.35
CA GLY A 276 -27.00 11.36 9.78
C GLY A 276 -27.45 10.12 10.57
N ALA A 277 -27.33 8.92 9.99
CA ALA A 277 -27.80 7.66 10.56
C ALA A 277 -26.74 7.02 11.49
N TYR A 278 -26.28 7.76 12.50
CA TYR A 278 -25.21 7.30 13.40
C TYR A 278 -25.57 6.03 14.19
N THR A 279 -26.85 5.83 14.51
CA THR A 279 -27.34 4.61 15.17
C THR A 279 -27.16 3.35 14.31
N ALA A 280 -27.31 3.48 12.98
CA ALA A 280 -27.09 2.37 12.05
C ALA A 280 -25.62 1.95 11.98
N ILE A 281 -24.67 2.86 12.23
CA ILE A 281 -23.23 2.53 12.30
C ILE A 281 -22.97 1.56 13.46
N ALA A 282 -23.60 1.80 14.62
CA ALA A 282 -23.49 0.90 15.77
C ALA A 282 -24.05 -0.49 15.46
N PHE A 283 -25.18 -0.54 14.73
CA PHE A 283 -25.78 -1.80 14.27
C PHE A 283 -24.86 -2.58 13.31
N VAL A 284 -24.25 -1.90 12.33
CA VAL A 284 -23.27 -2.52 11.42
C VAL A 284 -22.08 -3.09 12.20
N GLY A 285 -21.55 -2.35 13.18
CA GLY A 285 -20.48 -2.82 14.05
C GLY A 285 -20.88 -4.06 14.87
N ALA A 286 -22.10 -4.07 15.42
CA ALA A 286 -22.63 -5.19 16.17
C ALA A 286 -22.80 -6.44 15.29
N LEU A 287 -23.37 -6.29 14.09
CA LEU A 287 -23.52 -7.39 13.13
C LEU A 287 -22.16 -7.99 12.74
N LYS A 288 -21.18 -7.13 12.43
CA LYS A 288 -19.83 -7.58 12.10
C LYS A 288 -19.23 -8.43 13.21
N THR A 289 -19.36 -7.97 14.45
CA THR A 289 -18.90 -8.69 15.64
C THR A 289 -19.65 -9.99 15.87
N LEU A 290 -20.97 -10.01 15.69
CA LEU A 290 -21.80 -11.20 15.84
C LEU A 290 -21.37 -12.33 14.88
N THR A 291 -21.05 -12.00 13.63
CA THR A 291 -20.61 -13.02 12.65
C THR A 291 -19.28 -13.69 12.99
N ARG A 292 -18.47 -13.06 13.85
CA ARG A 292 -17.13 -13.54 14.24
C ARG A 292 -17.03 -13.94 15.70
N PHE A 293 -18.16 -13.95 16.43
CA PHE A 293 -18.19 -14.22 17.86
C PHE A 293 -17.50 -15.53 18.24
N LYS A 294 -17.71 -16.61 17.48
CA LYS A 294 -17.05 -17.92 17.72
C LYS A 294 -15.53 -17.89 17.56
N GLN A 295 -14.99 -16.93 16.82
CA GLN A 295 -13.55 -16.82 16.59
C GLN A 295 -12.86 -16.00 17.70
N PHE A 296 -13.62 -15.37 18.59
CA PHE A 296 -13.05 -14.59 19.70
C PHE A 296 -12.53 -15.44 20.86
N ASP A 297 -12.76 -16.75 20.82
CA ASP A 297 -12.07 -17.69 21.70
C ASP A 297 -10.55 -17.68 21.46
N GLU A 298 -10.12 -17.31 20.25
CA GLU A 298 -8.72 -17.05 19.91
C GLU A 298 -8.34 -15.61 20.26
N LYS A 299 -7.61 -15.43 21.38
CA LYS A 299 -7.22 -14.10 21.90
C LYS A 299 -6.50 -13.23 20.86
N ASP A 300 -5.53 -13.78 20.15
CA ASP A 300 -4.74 -13.05 19.15
C ASP A 300 -5.63 -12.54 18.00
N PHE A 301 -6.59 -13.37 17.56
CA PHE A 301 -7.57 -12.96 16.56
C PHE A 301 -8.49 -11.86 17.07
N ALA A 302 -8.99 -11.97 18.31
CA ALA A 302 -9.89 -10.98 18.90
C ALA A 302 -9.21 -9.59 19.02
N GLU A 303 -7.95 -9.54 19.46
CA GLU A 303 -7.18 -8.29 19.56
C GLU A 303 -6.93 -7.66 18.18
N GLU A 304 -6.49 -8.45 17.20
CA GLU A 304 -6.29 -7.99 15.82
C GLU A 304 -7.60 -7.47 15.22
N TYR A 305 -8.69 -8.22 15.40
CA TYR A 305 -10.01 -7.85 14.92
C TYR A 305 -10.48 -6.50 15.50
N LEU A 306 -10.33 -6.33 16.81
CA LEU A 306 -10.78 -5.14 17.52
C LEU A 306 -9.98 -3.91 17.08
N ILE A 307 -8.65 -4.00 17.09
CA ILE A 307 -7.75 -2.90 16.71
C ILE A 307 -8.03 -2.49 15.25
N GLY A 308 -8.08 -3.45 14.33
CA GLY A 308 -8.33 -3.15 12.92
C GLY A 308 -9.69 -2.53 12.66
N THR A 309 -10.74 -3.04 13.30
CA THR A 309 -12.11 -2.54 13.11
C THR A 309 -12.27 -1.13 13.69
N MET A 310 -11.70 -0.86 14.87
CA MET A 310 -11.76 0.46 15.50
C MET A 310 -11.00 1.53 14.71
N ILE A 311 -9.78 1.22 14.25
CA ILE A 311 -9.00 2.15 13.43
C ILE A 311 -9.71 2.40 12.09
N SER A 312 -10.18 1.35 11.43
CA SER A 312 -10.91 1.48 10.15
C SER A 312 -12.18 2.33 10.30
N ALA A 313 -12.95 2.11 11.38
CA ALA A 313 -14.14 2.89 11.67
C ALA A 313 -13.80 4.36 11.96
N LEU A 314 -12.76 4.62 12.74
CA LEU A 314 -12.31 5.99 13.05
C LEU A 314 -11.94 6.76 11.77
N PHE A 315 -11.18 6.14 10.86
CA PHE A 315 -10.85 6.73 9.56
C PHE A 315 -12.11 7.04 8.75
N ALA A 316 -13.08 6.12 8.71
CA ALA A 316 -14.33 6.32 7.99
C ALA A 316 -15.20 7.44 8.59
N LEU A 317 -15.25 7.56 9.92
CA LEU A 317 -15.96 8.64 10.60
C LEU A 317 -15.35 10.01 10.29
N ILE A 318 -14.02 10.12 10.36
CA ILE A 318 -13.29 11.36 10.03
C ILE A 318 -13.55 11.73 8.55
N CYS A 319 -13.38 10.78 7.63
CA CYS A 319 -13.63 11.02 6.21
C CYS A 319 -15.09 11.40 5.94
N GLY A 320 -16.05 10.75 6.61
CA GLY A 320 -17.47 11.07 6.47
C GLY A 320 -17.81 12.48 6.95
N HIS A 321 -17.21 12.93 8.05
CA HIS A 321 -17.39 14.30 8.54
C HIS A 321 -16.74 15.33 7.62
N VAL A 322 -15.55 15.05 7.09
CA VAL A 322 -14.92 15.90 6.05
C VAL A 322 -15.82 15.98 4.82
N LEU A 323 -16.42 14.87 4.41
CA LEU A 323 -17.32 14.83 3.26
C LEU A 323 -18.58 15.68 3.45
N LEU A 324 -19.14 15.71 4.67
CA LEU A 324 -20.26 16.59 5.00
C LEU A 324 -19.93 18.07 4.85
N LYS A 325 -18.67 18.47 5.09
CA LYS A 325 -18.22 19.86 4.84
C LYS A 325 -17.99 20.17 3.36
N ILE A 326 -17.83 19.16 2.52
CA ILE A 326 -17.55 19.32 1.08
C ILE A 326 -18.86 19.45 0.25
N ILE A 327 -19.94 18.80 0.69
CA ILE A 327 -21.26 18.77 -0.01
C ILE A 327 -22.00 20.09 0.17
#